data_AF-A0AA38M6V1-F1
#
_entry.id   AF-A0AA38M6V1-F1
#
_cell.length_a   1.000
_cell.length_b   1.000
_cell.length_c   1.000
_cell.angle_alpha   90.00
_cell.angle_beta   90.00
_cell.angle_gamma   90.00
#
_symmetry.space_group_name_H-M   'P 1'
#
loop_
_entity.id
_entity.type
_entity.pdbx_description
1 polymer ?
#
loop_
_entity_poly.entity_id
_entity_poly.type
_entity_poly.pdbx_seq_one_letter_code
_entity_poly.pdbx_strand_id
1 'polypeptide(L)'
;MWRTFKSTGSESSYKAHREFSNHLSCIIREARFVYEKRIPGNKNPRSIFKHIRIKLSGPVRSLQLKDDSGVAVHEGDSVANIFADTFVRGVIVEPPLKDLSLSSKYNPDCIEHPSFPSEIVLGKLKKIKTYKSAGPDLISANRGFTLNFDGKIFQVGRPSPLNVVWIWMFTFAAASPRFFQIF
;
A
#
# COMPACT_ATOMS: atom_id res chain seq x y z
N MET A 1 1.82 -39.88 18.59
CA MET A 1 3.17 -39.87 18.00
C MET A 1 4.17 -39.01 18.77
N TRP A 2 4.00 -37.68 18.90
CA TRP A 2 4.95 -36.89 19.71
C TRP A 2 5.03 -37.32 21.18
N ARG A 3 3.88 -37.59 21.81
CA ARG A 3 3.82 -38.13 23.18
C ARG A 3 4.55 -39.47 23.30
N THR A 4 4.41 -40.33 22.29
CA THR A 4 5.08 -41.64 22.21
C THR A 4 6.60 -41.48 22.13
N PHE A 5 7.11 -40.58 21.28
CA PHE A 5 8.53 -40.25 21.25
C PHE A 5 9.02 -39.71 22.59
N LYS A 6 8.27 -38.79 23.23
CA LYS A 6 8.64 -38.28 24.56
C LYS A 6 8.73 -39.38 25.63
N SER A 7 7.88 -40.39 25.55
CA SER A 7 7.90 -41.51 26.51
C SER A 7 8.99 -42.54 26.19
N THR A 8 9.28 -42.81 24.92
CA THR A 8 10.18 -43.90 24.53
C THR A 8 11.60 -43.46 24.17
N GLY A 9 11.80 -42.18 23.81
CA GLY A 9 13.08 -41.67 23.30
C GLY A 9 13.53 -42.28 21.98
N SER A 10 12.70 -43.10 21.33
CA SER A 10 13.11 -43.91 20.18
C SER A 10 13.16 -43.09 18.90
N GLU A 11 14.27 -43.23 18.16
CA GLU A 11 14.50 -42.57 16.86
C GLU A 11 13.42 -42.93 15.83
N SER A 12 12.90 -44.17 15.86
CA SER A 12 11.82 -44.57 14.95
C SER A 12 10.52 -43.80 15.21
N SER A 13 10.21 -43.55 16.49
CA SER A 13 9.03 -42.75 16.89
C SER A 13 9.18 -41.29 16.51
N TYR A 14 10.41 -40.76 16.55
CA TYR A 14 10.72 -39.41 16.07
C TYR A 14 10.54 -39.28 14.56
N LYS A 15 11.10 -40.21 13.77
CA LYS A 15 10.97 -40.23 12.31
C LYS A 15 9.50 -40.29 11.87
N ALA A 16 8.72 -41.20 12.44
CA ALA A 16 7.28 -41.30 12.16
C ALA A 16 6.52 -40.00 12.47
N HIS A 17 6.86 -39.33 13.58
CA HIS A 17 6.27 -38.03 13.91
C HIS A 17 6.66 -36.94 12.89
N ARG A 18 7.94 -36.88 12.47
CA ARG A 18 8.42 -35.90 11.50
C ARG A 18 7.80 -36.12 10.12
N GLU A 19 7.71 -37.37 9.67
CA GLU A 19 7.05 -37.74 8.42
C GLU A 19 5.59 -37.32 8.42
N PHE A 20 4.84 -37.65 9.47
CA PHE A 20 3.46 -37.24 9.63
C PHE A 20 3.31 -35.70 9.63
N SER A 21 4.17 -34.99 10.37
CA SER A 21 4.15 -33.53 10.45
C SER A 21 4.44 -32.87 9.10
N ASN A 22 5.42 -33.39 8.36
CA ASN A 22 5.77 -32.90 7.02
C ASN A 22 4.64 -33.17 6.03
N HIS A 23 4.05 -34.37 6.07
CA HIS A 23 2.93 -34.74 5.21
C HIS A 23 1.71 -33.85 5.47
N LEU A 24 1.33 -33.66 6.74
CA LEU A 24 0.26 -32.74 7.13
C LEU A 24 0.53 -31.31 6.66
N SER A 25 1.78 -30.84 6.79
CA SER A 25 2.17 -29.52 6.30
C SER A 25 2.02 -29.40 4.78
N CYS A 26 2.32 -30.47 4.04
CA CYS A 26 2.12 -30.53 2.59
C CYS A 26 0.63 -30.40 2.23
N ILE A 27 -0.23 -31.21 2.86
CA ILE A 27 -1.69 -31.15 2.66
C ILE A 27 -2.25 -29.75 2.98
N ILE A 28 -1.81 -29.14 4.07
CA ILE A 28 -2.28 -27.79 4.45
C ILE A 28 -1.86 -26.75 3.40
N ARG A 29 -0.64 -26.84 2.86
CA ARG A 29 -0.16 -25.93 1.80
C ARG A 29 -0.96 -26.12 0.51
N GLU A 30 -1.19 -27.36 0.11
CA GLU A 30 -1.99 -27.68 -1.08
C GLU A 30 -3.44 -27.18 -0.93
N ALA A 31 -4.09 -27.47 0.20
CA ALA A 31 -5.44 -26.98 0.48
C ALA A 31 -5.53 -25.45 0.45
N ARG A 32 -4.53 -24.74 0.98
CA ARG A 32 -4.44 -23.28 0.91
C ARG A 32 -4.31 -22.79 -0.53
N PHE A 33 -3.44 -23.42 -1.32
CA PHE A 33 -3.24 -23.06 -2.73
C PHE A 33 -4.51 -23.28 -3.56
N VAL A 34 -5.19 -24.41 -3.38
CA VAL A 34 -6.47 -24.71 -4.04
C VAL A 34 -7.54 -23.69 -3.63
N TYR A 35 -7.60 -23.32 -2.34
CA TYR A 35 -8.51 -22.29 -1.86
C TYR A 35 -8.21 -20.93 -2.51
N GLU A 36 -6.96 -20.49 -2.50
CA GLU A 36 -6.54 -19.20 -3.08
C GLU A 36 -6.85 -19.11 -4.58
N LYS A 37 -6.65 -20.19 -5.34
CA LYS A 37 -7.05 -20.28 -6.76
C LYS A 37 -8.55 -20.09 -6.99
N ARG A 38 -9.41 -20.48 -6.04
CA ARG A 38 -10.87 -20.38 -6.16
C ARG A 38 -11.41 -18.99 -5.81
N ILE A 39 -10.64 -18.15 -5.13
CA ILE A 39 -11.11 -16.85 -4.63
C ILE A 39 -11.43 -15.86 -5.76
N PRO A 40 -10.61 -15.69 -6.81
CA PRO A 40 -10.92 -14.76 -7.89
C PRO A 40 -12.17 -15.14 -8.69
N GLY A 41 -12.47 -16.44 -8.79
CA GLY A 41 -13.65 -16.96 -9.50
C GLY A 41 -14.94 -16.97 -8.68
N ASN A 42 -14.90 -16.53 -7.42
CA ASN A 42 -16.08 -16.54 -6.55
C ASN A 42 -17.04 -15.41 -6.93
N LYS A 43 -18.33 -15.75 -7.14
CA LYS A 43 -19.39 -14.77 -7.46
C LYS A 43 -19.54 -13.67 -6.40
N ASN A 44 -19.12 -13.93 -5.16
CA ASN A 44 -19.21 -12.96 -4.08
C ASN A 44 -17.92 -12.11 -3.97
N PRO A 45 -17.95 -10.80 -4.33
CA PRO A 45 -16.78 -9.93 -4.25
C PRO A 45 -16.31 -9.69 -2.80
N ARG A 46 -17.14 -9.95 -1.78
CA ARG A 46 -16.69 -9.83 -0.38
C ARG A 46 -15.69 -10.92 0.02
N SER A 47 -15.68 -12.06 -0.68
CA SER A 47 -14.79 -13.17 -0.36
C SER A 47 -13.32 -12.84 -0.61
N ILE A 48 -13.01 -12.11 -1.69
CA ILE A 48 -11.65 -11.63 -1.98
C ILE A 48 -11.19 -10.59 -0.96
N PHE A 49 -12.04 -9.62 -0.60
CA PHE A 49 -11.68 -8.62 0.41
C PHE A 49 -11.50 -9.25 1.80
N LYS A 50 -12.33 -10.24 2.16
CA LYS A 50 -12.15 -11.00 3.40
C LYS A 50 -10.82 -11.74 3.40
N HIS A 51 -10.44 -12.37 2.29
CA HIS A 51 -9.16 -13.06 2.15
C HIS A 51 -7.97 -12.11 2.29
N ILE A 52 -7.99 -10.99 1.56
CA ILE A 52 -6.96 -9.95 1.64
C ILE A 52 -6.83 -9.45 3.07
N ARG A 53 -7.96 -9.12 3.73
CA ARG A 53 -7.96 -8.65 5.11
C ARG A 53 -7.30 -9.65 6.05
N ILE A 54 -7.67 -10.93 5.97
CA ILE A 54 -7.09 -12.00 6.81
C ILE A 54 -5.57 -12.09 6.58
N LYS A 55 -5.12 -12.03 5.32
CA LYS A 55 -3.70 -12.08 4.97
C LYS A 55 -2.91 -10.87 5.45
N LEU A 56 -3.49 -9.67 5.36
CA LEU A 56 -2.86 -8.42 5.79
C LEU A 56 -2.95 -8.18 7.31
N SER A 57 -3.93 -8.78 7.99
CA SER A 57 -4.09 -8.67 9.45
C SER A 57 -3.14 -9.58 10.25
N GLY A 58 -2.38 -10.44 9.59
CA GLY A 58 -1.24 -11.07 10.24
C GLY A 58 -0.22 -10.02 10.67
N PRO A 59 0.63 -10.29 11.68
CA PRO A 59 1.76 -9.42 11.93
C PRO A 59 2.52 -9.23 10.62
N VAL A 60 2.52 -8.01 10.11
CA VAL A 60 3.29 -7.65 8.93
C VAL A 60 4.73 -7.90 9.36
N ARG A 61 5.26 -9.05 8.94
CA ARG A 61 6.70 -9.29 9.00
C ARG A 61 7.25 -8.26 8.03
N SER A 62 7.68 -7.12 8.57
CA SER A 62 8.50 -6.16 7.85
C SER A 62 9.55 -6.98 7.10
N LEU A 63 9.56 -6.89 5.77
CA LEU A 63 10.57 -7.55 4.96
C LEU A 63 11.94 -7.14 5.53
N GLN A 64 12.63 -8.08 6.16
CA GLN A 64 13.97 -7.85 6.66
C GLN A 64 14.91 -8.14 5.51
N LEU A 65 15.58 -7.08 5.03
CA LEU A 65 16.66 -7.25 4.08
C LEU A 65 17.79 -7.99 4.80
N LYS A 66 18.36 -8.98 4.12
CA LYS A 66 19.56 -9.66 4.58
C LYS A 66 20.73 -9.22 3.72
N ASP A 67 21.87 -8.99 4.35
CA ASP A 67 23.11 -8.77 3.64
C ASP A 67 23.65 -10.09 3.04
N ASP A 68 24.78 -10.00 2.32
CA ASP A 68 25.45 -11.16 1.73
C ASP A 68 25.96 -12.16 2.79
N SER A 69 26.05 -11.75 4.06
CA SER A 69 26.40 -12.63 5.20
C SER A 69 25.18 -13.34 5.81
N GLY A 70 23.96 -12.97 5.38
CA GLY A 70 22.70 -13.54 5.85
C GLY A 70 22.13 -12.89 7.12
N VAL A 71 22.76 -11.82 7.60
CA VAL A 71 22.36 -11.04 8.79
C VAL A 71 21.28 -10.03 8.39
N ALA A 72 20.27 -9.87 9.25
CA ALA A 72 19.19 -8.91 9.01
C ALA A 72 19.70 -7.48 9.23
N VAL A 73 19.47 -6.62 8.25
CA VAL A 73 19.87 -5.20 8.28
C VAL A 73 18.67 -4.36 8.68
N HIS A 74 18.87 -3.47 9.66
CA HIS A 74 17.81 -2.63 10.24
C HIS A 74 18.04 -1.12 10.02
N GLU A 75 19.23 -0.73 9.61
CA GLU A 75 19.60 0.68 9.40
C GLU A 75 19.19 1.15 8.00
N GLY A 76 18.49 2.29 7.92
CA GLY A 76 17.85 2.76 6.70
C GLY A 76 18.81 2.96 5.52
N ASP A 77 19.99 3.53 5.79
CA ASP A 77 21.00 3.79 4.76
C ASP A 77 21.59 2.48 4.22
N SER A 78 21.87 1.52 5.12
CA SER A 78 22.37 0.20 4.76
C SER A 78 21.35 -0.59 3.94
N VAL A 79 20.06 -0.50 4.26
CA VAL A 79 18.98 -1.09 3.47
C VAL A 79 18.91 -0.48 2.07
N ALA A 80 19.00 0.86 1.96
CA ALA A 80 18.96 1.55 0.68
C ALA A 80 20.15 1.17 -0.22
N ASN A 81 21.35 1.06 0.35
CA ASN A 81 22.55 0.65 -0.37
C ASN A 81 22.45 -0.80 -0.87
N ILE A 82 22.05 -1.76 -0.03
CA ILE A 82 21.89 -3.15 -0.45
C ILE A 82 20.81 -3.28 -1.52
N PHE A 83 19.73 -2.51 -1.40
CA PHE A 83 18.69 -2.47 -2.41
C PHE A 83 19.22 -1.94 -3.75
N ALA A 84 19.93 -0.81 -3.74
CA ALA A 84 20.54 -0.23 -4.94
C ALA A 84 21.52 -1.22 -5.61
N ASP A 85 22.39 -1.85 -4.83
CA ASP A 85 23.35 -2.84 -5.33
C ASP A 85 22.68 -4.08 -5.91
N THR A 86 21.59 -4.54 -5.28
CA THR A 86 20.82 -5.69 -5.78
C THR A 86 20.07 -5.34 -7.05
N PHE A 87 19.51 -4.12 -7.11
CA PHE A 87 18.83 -3.61 -8.30
C PHE A 87 19.79 -3.50 -9.48
N VAL A 88 20.97 -2.93 -9.28
CA VAL A 88 22.05 -2.84 -10.29
C VAL A 88 22.44 -4.24 -10.78
N ARG A 89 22.63 -5.21 -9.86
CA ARG A 89 23.00 -6.59 -10.21
C ARG A 89 21.90 -7.35 -10.96
N GLY A 90 20.63 -7.15 -10.58
CA GLY A 90 19.50 -7.93 -11.10
C GLY A 90 18.83 -7.36 -12.35
N VAL A 91 18.91 -6.04 -12.56
CA VAL A 91 18.15 -5.35 -13.62
C VAL A 91 19.03 -4.94 -14.80
N ILE A 92 20.35 -4.80 -14.63
CA ILE A 92 21.23 -4.29 -15.70
C ILE A 92 21.65 -5.38 -16.71
N VAL A 93 21.50 -6.67 -16.39
CA VAL A 93 21.59 -7.70 -17.43
C VAL A 93 20.25 -7.76 -18.14
N GLU A 94 19.98 -6.73 -18.95
CA GLU A 94 18.95 -6.79 -19.97
C GLU A 94 19.33 -7.99 -20.86
N PRO A 95 18.54 -9.09 -20.88
CA PRO A 95 18.86 -10.21 -21.75
C PRO A 95 18.97 -9.65 -23.17
N PRO A 96 19.99 -10.02 -23.96
CA PRO A 96 20.14 -9.49 -25.31
C PRO A 96 18.81 -9.68 -26.02
N LEU A 97 18.14 -8.56 -26.32
CA LEU A 97 16.83 -8.53 -26.91
C LEU A 97 16.93 -9.32 -28.20
N LYS A 98 16.44 -10.55 -28.17
CA LYS A 98 16.43 -11.44 -29.32
C LYS A 98 15.38 -10.88 -30.27
N ASP A 99 15.81 -9.94 -31.12
CA ASP A 99 15.03 -9.21 -32.12
C ASP A 99 13.53 -9.25 -31.85
N LEU A 100 13.11 -8.60 -30.75
CA LEU A 100 11.75 -8.08 -30.69
C LEU A 100 11.73 -6.94 -31.69
N SER A 101 11.57 -7.29 -32.97
CA SER A 101 11.17 -6.39 -34.03
C SER A 101 9.83 -5.81 -33.62
N LEU A 102 9.89 -4.77 -32.77
CA LEU A 102 8.76 -3.92 -32.47
C LEU A 102 8.27 -3.44 -33.82
N SER A 103 7.17 -4.03 -34.27
CA SER A 103 6.48 -3.60 -35.47
C SER A 103 6.39 -2.08 -35.36
N SER A 104 7.10 -1.39 -36.24
CA SER A 104 7.18 0.07 -36.28
C SER A 104 5.87 0.67 -36.80
N LYS A 105 4.73 0.07 -36.42
CA LYS A 105 3.44 0.72 -36.51
C LYS A 105 3.51 1.91 -35.58
N TYR A 106 3.88 3.03 -36.19
CA TYR A 106 3.72 4.37 -35.67
C TYR A 106 2.32 4.46 -35.06
N ASN A 107 2.27 4.39 -33.74
CA ASN A 107 1.07 4.72 -32.99
C ASN A 107 1.18 6.24 -32.87
N PRO A 108 0.38 7.06 -33.57
CA PRO A 108 0.47 8.50 -33.44
C PRO A 108 0.26 8.81 -31.96
N ASP A 109 1.34 9.26 -31.34
CA ASP A 109 1.34 9.66 -29.95
C ASP A 109 0.31 10.78 -29.79
N CYS A 110 -0.46 10.66 -28.73
CA CYS A 110 -1.25 11.72 -28.13
C CYS A 110 -2.56 12.09 -28.84
N ILE A 111 -3.63 12.10 -28.04
CA ILE A 111 -4.77 12.98 -28.28
C ILE A 111 -4.23 14.40 -28.13
N GLU A 112 -3.81 15.05 -29.22
CA GLU A 112 -3.09 16.33 -29.17
C GLU A 112 -3.88 17.41 -28.41
N HIS A 113 -5.22 17.37 -28.47
CA HIS A 113 -6.08 18.25 -27.68
C HIS A 113 -7.42 17.56 -27.37
N PRO A 114 -7.59 16.96 -26.17
CA PRO A 114 -8.92 16.50 -25.79
C PRO A 114 -9.82 17.72 -25.56
N SER A 115 -10.62 18.04 -26.58
CA SER A 115 -11.66 19.07 -26.50
C SER A 115 -12.78 18.55 -25.62
N PHE A 116 -12.86 19.06 -24.39
CA PHE A 116 -14.00 18.81 -23.51
C PHE A 116 -14.98 19.98 -23.63
N PRO A 117 -16.25 19.74 -24.02
CA PRO A 117 -17.30 20.73 -23.91
C PRO A 117 -17.36 21.28 -22.49
N SER A 118 -17.43 22.61 -22.36
CA SER A 118 -17.45 23.32 -21.07
C SER A 118 -18.57 22.82 -20.15
N GLU A 119 -19.70 22.42 -20.72
CA GLU A 119 -20.86 21.84 -20.04
C GLU A 119 -20.52 20.53 -19.31
N ILE A 120 -19.70 19.67 -19.89
CA ILE A 120 -19.29 18.38 -19.29
C ILE A 120 -18.39 18.65 -18.08
N VAL A 121 -17.43 19.56 -18.22
CA VAL A 121 -16.51 19.95 -17.14
C VAL A 121 -17.28 20.58 -15.98
N LEU A 122 -18.20 21.51 -16.26
CA LEU A 122 -19.06 22.13 -15.25
C LEU A 122 -20.00 21.13 -14.59
N GLY A 123 -20.58 20.20 -15.35
CA GLY A 123 -21.43 19.13 -14.84
C GLY A 123 -20.69 18.19 -13.88
N LYS A 124 -19.39 17.96 -14.10
CA LYS A 124 -18.52 17.18 -13.20
C LYS A 124 -18.10 17.99 -11.97
N LEU A 125 -17.74 19.26 -12.14
CA LEU A 125 -17.40 20.16 -11.03
C LEU A 125 -18.56 20.30 -10.04
N LYS A 126 -19.81 20.41 -10.51
CA LYS A 126 -21.01 20.46 -9.65
C LYS A 126 -21.23 19.18 -8.83
N LYS A 127 -20.68 18.04 -9.25
CA LYS A 127 -20.79 16.75 -8.53
C LYS A 127 -19.74 16.60 -7.44
N ILE A 128 -18.71 17.45 -7.41
CA ILE A 128 -17.70 17.44 -6.36
C ILE A 128 -18.33 18.03 -5.10
N LYS A 129 -18.53 17.18 -4.08
CA LYS A 129 -19.10 17.57 -2.79
C LYS A 129 -18.05 18.40 -2.02
N THR A 130 -18.26 19.71 -1.93
CA THR A 130 -17.37 20.66 -1.24
C THR A 130 -17.39 20.56 0.29
N TYR A 131 -18.34 19.82 0.86
CA TYR A 131 -18.58 19.73 2.30
C TYR A 131 -18.06 18.43 2.94
N LYS A 132 -17.36 17.56 2.19
CA LYS A 132 -16.75 16.37 2.80
C LYS A 132 -15.51 16.79 3.58
N SER A 133 -15.52 16.53 4.88
CA SER A 133 -14.36 16.67 5.76
C SER A 133 -13.17 15.90 5.20
N ALA A 134 -11.95 16.41 5.42
CA ALA A 134 -10.73 15.67 5.12
C ALA A 134 -10.80 14.28 5.76
N GLY A 135 -10.36 13.26 5.02
CA GLY A 135 -10.22 11.94 5.59
C GLY A 135 -9.19 11.93 6.73
N PRO A 136 -9.06 10.80 7.45
CA PRO A 136 -8.06 10.63 8.52
C PRO A 136 -6.61 10.74 8.02
N ASP A 137 -6.39 10.78 6.71
CA ASP A 137 -5.12 11.01 6.03
C ASP A 137 -4.70 12.48 5.98
N LEU A 138 -5.51 13.42 6.49
CA LEU A 138 -5.25 14.87 6.49
C LEU A 138 -5.04 15.49 5.09
N ILE A 139 -5.25 14.71 4.02
CA ILE A 139 -5.25 15.21 2.64
C ILE A 139 -6.60 15.90 2.43
N SER A 140 -6.67 17.17 2.80
CA SER A 140 -7.87 17.98 2.58
C SER A 140 -8.19 18.01 1.08
N ALA A 141 -9.41 17.61 0.71
CA ALA A 141 -9.94 17.73 -0.65
C ALA A 141 -10.12 19.20 -1.13
N ASN A 142 -9.58 20.17 -0.40
CA ASN A 142 -9.77 21.61 -0.59
C ASN A 142 -8.45 22.38 -0.34
N ARG A 143 -7.36 22.02 -1.03
CA ARG A 143 -6.41 23.07 -1.38
C ARG A 143 -7.10 23.87 -2.47
N GLY A 144 -7.51 25.11 -2.18
CA GLY A 144 -8.21 25.94 -3.16
C GLY A 144 -7.40 25.98 -4.46
N PHE A 145 -7.98 25.49 -5.55
CA PHE A 145 -7.36 25.55 -6.87
C PHE A 145 -8.02 26.69 -7.63
N THR A 146 -7.19 27.54 -8.23
CA THR A 146 -7.67 28.58 -9.15
C THR A 146 -7.52 28.04 -10.56
N LEU A 147 -8.63 27.91 -11.29
CA LEU A 147 -8.60 27.50 -12.69
C LEU A 147 -8.91 28.72 -13.55
N ASN A 148 -8.01 29.04 -14.48
CA ASN A 148 -8.25 30.05 -15.51
C ASN A 148 -8.68 29.31 -16.79
N PHE A 149 -9.91 29.53 -17.24
CA PHE A 149 -10.43 28.96 -18.47
C PHE A 149 -11.02 30.09 -19.30
N ASP A 150 -10.46 30.33 -20.49
CA ASP A 150 -10.97 31.31 -21.45
C ASP A 150 -11.02 32.75 -20.90
N GLY A 151 -9.99 33.13 -20.13
CA GLY A 151 -9.89 34.45 -19.47
C GLY A 151 -10.80 34.62 -18.26
N LYS A 152 -11.61 33.61 -17.90
CA LYS A 152 -12.44 33.61 -16.70
C LYS A 152 -11.76 32.83 -15.59
N ILE A 153 -11.51 33.53 -14.47
CA ILE A 153 -10.92 32.95 -13.27
C ILE A 153 -12.02 32.34 -12.42
N PHE A 154 -11.98 31.02 -12.23
CA PHE A 154 -12.86 30.30 -11.32
C PHE A 154 -12.10 29.95 -10.04
N GLN A 155 -12.42 30.65 -8.95
CA GLN A 155 -11.95 30.30 -7.61
C GLN A 155 -12.96 29.36 -6.95
N VAL A 156 -12.56 28.12 -6.70
CA VAL A 156 -13.35 27.17 -5.91
C VAL A 156 -12.69 27.05 -4.53
N GLY A 157 -13.20 27.86 -3.60
CA GLY A 157 -12.79 27.89 -2.19
C GLY A 157 -12.97 29.30 -1.64
N ARG A 158 -13.89 29.49 -0.67
CA ARG A 158 -14.03 30.78 0.01
C ARG A 158 -13.25 30.82 1.33
N PRO A 159 -12.75 32.01 1.69
CA PRO A 159 -12.06 32.27 2.95
C PRO A 159 -13.08 32.35 4.09
N SER A 160 -12.74 31.81 5.25
CA SER A 160 -13.34 32.21 6.52
C SER A 160 -12.20 32.60 7.47
N PRO A 161 -12.08 33.89 7.85
CA PRO A 161 -11.09 34.35 8.83
C PRO A 161 -11.37 33.85 10.26
N LEU A 162 -12.57 33.30 10.50
CA LEU A 162 -13.03 32.90 11.83
C LEU A 162 -12.40 31.60 12.35
N ASN A 163 -11.77 30.80 11.48
CA ASN A 163 -11.08 29.57 11.89
C ASN A 163 -9.61 29.77 12.27
N VAL A 164 -9.02 30.94 11.96
CA VAL A 164 -7.61 31.23 12.34
C VAL A 164 -7.51 31.55 13.84
N VAL A 165 -8.55 32.16 14.43
CA VAL A 165 -8.59 32.49 15.87
C VAL A 165 -8.66 31.24 16.74
N TRP A 166 -9.37 30.20 16.30
CA TRP A 166 -9.45 28.93 17.03
C TRP A 166 -8.14 28.13 17.00
N ILE A 167 -7.36 28.23 15.92
CA ILE A 167 -6.07 27.54 15.80
C ILE A 167 -4.99 28.23 16.64
N TRP A 168 -5.02 29.57 16.77
CA TRP A 168 -4.12 30.31 17.66
C TRP A 168 -4.41 30.08 19.15
N MET A 169 -5.69 29.92 19.54
CA MET A 169 -6.04 29.61 20.94
C MET A 169 -5.53 28.23 21.39
N PHE A 170 -5.46 27.24 20.50
CA PHE A 170 -4.93 25.91 20.83
C PHE A 170 -3.41 25.82 20.79
N THR A 171 -2.73 26.65 19.99
CA THR A 171 -1.25 26.65 19.95
C THR A 171 -0.62 27.37 21.13
N PHE A 172 -1.32 28.30 21.79
CA PHE A 172 -0.81 28.94 23.01
C PHE A 172 -0.98 28.09 24.28
N ALA A 173 -1.99 27.21 24.32
CA ALA A 173 -2.23 26.32 25.47
C ALA A 173 -1.22 25.14 25.56
N ALA A 174 -0.54 24.80 24.46
CA ALA A 174 0.43 23.70 24.41
C ALA A 174 1.88 24.12 24.73
N ALA A 175 2.16 25.42 24.87
CA ALA A 175 3.53 25.94 25.00
C ALA A 175 3.93 26.38 26.43
N SER A 176 3.05 26.31 27.42
CA SER A 176 3.43 26.64 28.82
C SER A 176 2.59 25.89 29.86
N PRO A 177 3.14 24.85 30.52
CA PRO A 177 2.41 24.08 31.54
C PRO A 177 2.41 24.74 32.94
N ARG A 178 2.52 26.07 33.06
CA ARG A 178 2.67 26.76 34.36
C ARG A 178 1.60 27.81 34.69
N PHE A 179 0.42 27.79 34.06
CA PHE A 179 -0.58 28.85 34.27
C PHE A 179 -1.89 28.44 34.96
N PHE A 180 -2.00 27.24 35.55
CA PHE A 180 -3.14 26.90 36.41
C PHE A 180 -2.69 26.34 37.76
N GLN A 181 -2.14 27.22 38.58
CA GLN A 181 -2.36 27.20 40.02
C GLN A 181 -2.90 28.58 40.39
N ILE A 182 -3.97 28.59 41.20
CA ILE A 182 -4.80 29.74 41.56
C ILE A 182 -5.84 30.08 40.49
N PHE A 183 -6.91 29.28 40.44
CA PHE A 183 -8.31 29.66 40.68
C PHE A 183 -9.17 28.40 40.71
#